data_AF-A0A453DBB7-F1
#
_entry.id   AF-A0A453DBB7-F1
#
_cell.length_a   1.000
_cell.length_b   1.000
_cell.length_c   1.000
_cell.angle_alpha   90.00
_cell.angle_beta   90.00
_cell.angle_gamma   90.00
#
_symmetry.space_group_name_H-M   'P 1'
#
loop_
_entity.id
_entity.type
_entity.pdbx_description
1 polymer ?
#
loop_
_entity_poly.entity_id
_entity_poly.type
_entity_poly.pdbx_seq_one_letter_code
_entity_poly.pdbx_strand_id
1 'polypeptide(L)'
;YITSMSLLCARRAQRNFSVMRPTRQLVLLLFLACILLLSAQTAGSDKLEIGQNLTDGDTLVSAGGSFTLGFFSPGASTKRYLGIWFSVSNDTVYWVANRADPLGDMSGMLVFNG
;
A
#
# COMPACT_ATOMS: atom_id res chain seq x y z
N TYR A 1 14.61 1.67 -72.10
CA TYR A 1 15.48 2.03 -70.97
C TYR A 1 14.62 1.96 -69.71
N ILE A 2 14.73 1.05 -68.74
CA ILE A 2 15.71 0.02 -68.37
C ILE A 2 14.93 -1.08 -67.60
N THR A 3 15.37 -2.32 -67.77
CA THR A 3 15.05 -3.62 -67.14
C THR A 3 14.89 -3.59 -65.60
N SER A 4 13.88 -4.26 -65.02
CA SER A 4 13.83 -5.66 -64.53
C SER A 4 14.62 -5.97 -63.24
N MET A 5 13.88 -6.56 -62.27
CA MET A 5 14.32 -7.49 -61.22
C MET A 5 15.16 -7.00 -60.04
N SER A 6 14.55 -6.97 -58.85
CA SER A 6 15.02 -7.82 -57.73
C SER A 6 13.85 -8.17 -56.80
N LEU A 7 13.56 -9.46 -56.70
CA LEU A 7 12.78 -10.09 -55.65
C LEU A 7 13.54 -10.07 -54.30
N LEU A 8 12.76 -10.27 -53.22
CA LEU A 8 13.14 -10.76 -51.89
C LEU A 8 13.61 -9.76 -50.82
N CYS A 9 12.97 -9.89 -49.65
CA CYS A 9 13.28 -9.31 -48.34
C CYS A 9 12.77 -7.86 -48.17
N ALA A 10 11.66 -7.60 -47.47
CA ALA A 10 11.46 -7.99 -46.09
C ALA A 10 9.97 -8.25 -45.79
N ARG A 11 9.65 -9.49 -45.39
CA ARG A 11 8.56 -9.71 -44.43
C ARG A 11 8.99 -9.03 -43.13
N ARG A 12 8.76 -7.72 -43.00
CA ARG A 12 8.80 -7.09 -41.68
C ARG A 12 7.50 -7.49 -41.02
N ALA A 13 7.59 -8.48 -40.13
CA ALA A 13 6.51 -8.88 -39.26
C ALA A 13 5.94 -7.64 -38.58
N GLN A 14 4.85 -7.09 -39.13
CA GLN A 14 3.88 -6.41 -38.30
C GLN A 14 3.33 -7.50 -37.40
N ARG A 15 3.99 -7.70 -36.25
CA ARG A 15 3.32 -8.34 -35.12
C ARG A 15 2.07 -7.52 -34.95
N ASN A 16 0.93 -8.10 -35.32
CA ASN A 16 -0.37 -7.61 -34.98
C ASN A 16 -0.31 -7.36 -33.48
N PHE A 17 -0.11 -6.10 -33.08
CA PHE A 17 -0.43 -5.71 -31.73
C PHE A 17 -1.94 -5.64 -31.72
N SER A 18 -2.54 -6.83 -31.66
CA SER A 18 -3.94 -6.99 -31.37
C SER A 18 -4.13 -6.24 -30.07
N VAL A 19 -4.73 -5.05 -30.13
CA VAL A 19 -5.30 -4.41 -28.97
C VAL A 19 -6.25 -5.46 -28.42
N MET A 20 -5.81 -6.15 -27.36
CA MET A 20 -6.59 -7.22 -26.75
C MET A 20 -7.85 -6.54 -26.26
N ARG A 21 -8.94 -6.73 -27.00
CA ARG A 21 -10.26 -6.28 -26.58
C ARG A 21 -10.49 -6.99 -25.26
N PRO A 22 -10.57 -6.29 -24.12
CA PRO A 22 -10.77 -6.96 -22.85
C PRO A 22 -12.08 -7.73 -22.97
N THR A 23 -11.97 -9.05 -23.02
CA THR A 23 -13.16 -9.90 -23.09
C THR A 23 -13.92 -9.70 -21.79
N ARG A 24 -15.26 -9.84 -21.81
CA ARG A 24 -16.08 -9.75 -20.59
C ARG A 24 -15.54 -10.64 -19.46
N GLN A 25 -14.93 -11.77 -19.82
CA GLN A 25 -14.25 -12.67 -18.89
C GLN A 25 -13.00 -12.05 -18.25
N LEU A 26 -12.15 -11.36 -19.01
CA LEU A 26 -10.97 -10.69 -18.47
C LEU A 26 -11.35 -9.57 -17.49
N VAL A 27 -12.38 -8.79 -17.81
CA VAL A 27 -12.89 -7.74 -16.92
C VAL A 27 -13.45 -8.34 -15.63
N LEU A 28 -14.21 -9.43 -15.72
CA LEU A 28 -14.75 -10.13 -14.55
C LEU A 28 -13.63 -10.70 -13.66
N LEU A 29 -12.60 -11.31 -14.27
CA LEU A 29 -11.44 -11.85 -13.54
C LEU A 29 -10.65 -10.76 -12.84
N LEU A 30 -10.42 -9.61 -13.50
CA LEU A 30 -9.77 -8.46 -12.87
C LEU A 30 -10.60 -7.91 -11.72
N PHE A 31 -11.92 -7.81 -11.88
CA PHE A 31 -12.82 -7.37 -10.82
C PHE A 31 -12.80 -8.32 -9.61
N LEU A 32 -12.85 -9.64 -9.84
CA LEU A 32 -12.78 -10.65 -8.79
C LEU A 32 -11.41 -10.62 -8.08
N ALA A 33 -10.32 -10.48 -8.84
CA ALA A 33 -8.98 -10.32 -8.30
C ALA A 33 -8.86 -9.05 -7.43
N CYS A 34 -9.43 -7.93 -7.87
CA CYS A 34 -9.49 -6.70 -7.07
C CYS A 34 -10.27 -6.90 -5.77
N ILE A 35 -11.40 -7.60 -5.78
CA ILE A 35 -12.17 -7.92 -4.57
C ILE A 35 -11.35 -8.78 -3.61
N LEU A 36 -10.67 -9.82 -4.13
CA LEU A 36 -9.83 -10.70 -3.32
C LEU A 36 -8.65 -9.94 -2.69
N LEU A 37 -7.99 -9.05 -3.46
CA LEU A 37 -6.92 -8.19 -2.96
C LEU A 37 -7.42 -7.21 -1.88
N LEU A 38 -8.63 -6.67 -2.03
CA LEU A 38 -9.26 -5.80 -1.02
C LEU A 38 -9.65 -6.55 0.26
N SER A 39 -10.00 -7.83 0.16
CA SER A 39 -10.33 -8.68 1.32
C SER A 39 -9.12 -9.17 2.09
N ALA A 40 -7.93 -9.08 1.50
CA ALA A 40 -6.68 -9.54 2.11
C ALA A 40 -6.11 -8.56 3.15
N GLN A 41 -6.85 -7.52 3.54
CA GLN A 41 -6.43 -6.67 4.66
C GLN A 41 -6.48 -7.51 5.94
N THR A 42 -5.31 -7.97 6.36
CA THR A 42 -5.13 -8.71 7.60
C THR A 42 -5.60 -7.82 8.75
N ALA A 43 -6.56 -8.30 9.54
CA ALA A 43 -6.83 -7.72 10.85
C ALA A 43 -5.51 -7.79 11.64
N GLY A 44 -4.88 -6.64 11.86
CA GLY A 44 -3.72 -6.55 12.74
C GLY A 44 -4.09 -7.03 14.14
N SER A 45 -3.12 -7.52 14.89
CA SER A 45 -3.31 -7.81 16.31
C SER A 45 -3.86 -6.55 17.01
N ASP A 46 -4.79 -6.71 17.94
CA ASP A 46 -5.28 -5.63 18.80
C ASP A 46 -4.43 -5.49 20.08
N LYS A 47 -3.39 -6.31 20.20
CA LYS A 47 -2.52 -6.42 21.38
C LYS A 47 -1.05 -6.41 20.98
N LEU A 48 -0.23 -5.76 21.80
CA LEU A 48 1.22 -5.83 21.75
C LEU A 48 1.71 -6.55 23.00
N GLU A 49 2.29 -7.73 22.83
CA GLU A 49 2.82 -8.52 23.94
C GLU A 49 4.18 -7.98 24.42
N ILE A 50 4.58 -8.39 25.63
CA ILE A 50 5.90 -8.03 26.18
C ILE A 50 7.00 -8.56 25.24
N GLY A 51 7.97 -7.72 24.93
CA GLY A 51 9.06 -8.04 24.01
C GLY A 51 8.71 -8.00 22.52
N GLN A 52 7.43 -7.81 22.15
CA GLN A 52 7.06 -7.49 20.78
C GLN A 52 7.29 -6.00 20.51
N ASN A 53 7.65 -5.70 19.26
CA ASN A 53 7.81 -4.34 18.79
C ASN A 53 6.70 -3.95 17.81
N LEU A 54 6.33 -2.68 17.85
CA LEU A 54 5.58 -2.00 16.81
C LEU A 54 6.54 -1.04 16.13
N THR A 55 6.86 -1.28 14.86
CA THR A 55 7.78 -0.43 14.10
C THR A 55 7.02 0.55 13.21
N ASP A 56 7.72 1.56 12.70
CA ASP A 56 7.13 2.49 11.74
C ASP A 56 6.64 1.76 10.48
N GLY A 57 5.36 1.95 10.15
CA GLY A 57 4.64 1.22 9.10
C GLY A 57 3.68 0.17 9.64
N ASP A 58 3.92 -0.32 10.86
CA ASP A 58 3.01 -1.22 11.55
C ASP A 58 1.89 -0.43 12.25
N THR A 59 0.74 -1.09 12.44
CA THR A 59 -0.38 -0.54 13.21
C THR A 59 -1.04 -1.61 14.07
N LEU A 60 -1.61 -1.18 15.20
CA LEU A 60 -2.49 -1.98 16.03
C LEU A 60 -3.89 -1.41 15.93
N VAL A 61 -4.85 -2.24 15.54
CA VAL A 61 -6.24 -1.84 15.38
C VAL A 61 -7.03 -2.40 16.55
N SER A 62 -7.73 -1.54 17.28
CA SER A 62 -8.55 -1.95 18.42
C SER A 62 -9.56 -3.05 18.04
N ALA A 63 -9.93 -3.90 19.00
CA ALA A 63 -11.08 -4.79 18.85
C ALA A 63 -12.32 -3.99 18.43
N GLY A 64 -12.84 -4.26 17.23
CA GLY A 64 -13.97 -3.54 16.63
C GLY A 64 -13.59 -2.43 15.63
N GLY A 65 -12.30 -2.20 15.39
CA GLY A 65 -11.84 -1.37 14.25
C GLY A 65 -12.13 0.12 14.37
N SER A 66 -12.36 0.63 15.59
CA SER A 66 -12.69 2.05 15.80
C SER A 66 -11.46 2.93 15.94
N PHE A 67 -10.39 2.40 16.55
CA PHE A 67 -9.15 3.12 16.81
C PHE A 67 -7.94 2.38 16.23
N THR A 68 -6.97 3.15 15.77
CA THR A 68 -5.68 2.66 15.29
C THR A 68 -4.56 3.34 16.07
N LEU A 69 -3.60 2.56 16.55
CA LEU A 69 -2.33 3.00 17.13
C LEU A 69 -1.21 2.77 16.11
N GLY A 70 -0.34 3.76 15.93
CA GLY A 70 0.84 3.62 15.08
C GLY A 70 1.63 4.92 14.90
N PHE A 71 2.63 4.87 14.01
CA PHE A 71 3.45 6.03 13.67
C PHE A 71 2.86 6.81 12.49
N PHE A 72 2.85 8.14 12.57
CA PHE A 72 2.33 9.00 11.51
C PHE A 72 3.11 10.33 11.39
N SER A 73 2.87 11.03 10.29
CA SER A 73 3.39 12.37 10.01
C SER A 73 2.24 13.34 9.78
N PRO A 74 2.15 14.45 10.53
CA PRO A 74 1.09 15.44 10.32
C PRO A 74 1.40 16.31 9.09
N GLY A 75 0.44 16.38 8.17
CA GLY A 75 0.53 17.22 6.97
C GLY A 75 1.78 16.91 6.13
N ALA A 76 2.52 17.96 5.75
CA ALA A 76 3.76 17.83 4.98
C ALA A 76 5.02 17.72 5.85
N SER A 77 4.89 17.51 7.17
CA SER A 77 6.03 17.40 8.07
C SER A 77 6.75 16.06 7.88
N THR A 78 8.08 16.06 7.93
CA THR A 78 8.88 14.83 8.00
C THR A 78 8.99 14.26 9.41
N LYS A 79 8.47 14.97 10.41
CA LYS A 79 8.49 14.53 11.81
C LYS A 79 7.57 13.33 12.00
N ARG A 80 8.01 12.37 12.81
CA ARG A 80 7.25 11.16 13.14
C ARG A 80 6.75 11.18 14.58
N TYR A 81 5.49 10.83 14.72
CA TYR A 81 4.76 10.79 15.98
C TYR A 81 4.11 9.42 16.16
N LEU A 82 4.12 8.92 17.38
CA LEU A 82 3.31 7.78 17.80
C LEU A 82 1.98 8.32 18.35
N GLY A 83 0.87 7.82 17.84
CA GLY A 83 -0.44 8.29 18.28
C GLY A 83 -1.58 7.32 18.02
N ILE A 84 -2.76 7.71 18.52
CA ILE A 84 -4.02 6.99 18.36
C ILE A 84 -4.97 7.88 17.56
N TRP A 85 -5.59 7.33 16.52
CA TRP A 85 -6.58 8.01 15.68
C TRP A 85 -7.80 7.13 15.40
N PHE A 86 -8.87 7.73 14.89
CA PHE A 86 -10.05 7.00 14.44
C PHE A 86 -9.75 6.27 13.13
N SER A 87 -10.00 4.97 13.05
CA SER A 87 -9.71 4.19 11.84
C SER A 87 -10.55 4.63 10.63
N VAL A 88 -11.71 5.25 10.87
CA VAL A 88 -12.58 5.83 9.82
C VAL A 88 -12.11 7.21 9.34
N SER A 89 -11.19 7.86 10.05
CA SER A 89 -10.67 9.19 9.72
C SER A 89 -9.25 9.34 10.25
N ASN A 90 -8.27 9.06 9.40
CA ASN A 90 -6.85 9.18 9.73
C ASN A 90 -6.41 10.61 10.08
N ASP A 91 -7.19 11.62 9.70
CA ASP A 91 -6.93 13.02 10.03
C ASP A 91 -7.29 13.36 11.48
N THR A 92 -8.13 12.55 12.12
CA THR A 92 -8.60 12.79 13.49
C THR A 92 -7.75 12.06 14.52
N VAL A 93 -6.64 12.69 14.89
CA VAL A 93 -5.73 12.18 15.94
C VAL A 93 -6.30 12.49 17.32
N TYR A 94 -6.60 11.46 18.09
CA TYR A 94 -7.15 11.56 19.44
C TYR A 94 -6.05 11.81 20.49
N TRP A 95 -4.91 11.14 20.36
CA TRP A 95 -3.79 11.25 21.30
C TRP A 95 -2.44 11.08 20.60
N VAL A 96 -1.41 11.74 21.14
CA VAL A 96 -0.03 11.71 20.63
C VAL A 96 0.94 11.52 21.79
N ALA A 97 1.73 10.45 21.75
CA ALA A 97 2.66 10.07 22.82
C ALA A 97 3.84 11.04 22.93
N ASN A 98 4.55 11.23 21.83
CA ASN A 98 5.80 11.98 21.75
C ASN A 98 5.59 13.39 21.16
N ARG A 99 4.55 14.11 21.65
CA ARG A 99 4.21 15.44 21.13
C ARG A 99 5.34 16.46 21.31
N ALA A 100 6.09 16.37 22.40
CA ALA A 100 7.17 17.31 22.74
C ALA A 100 8.49 17.00 22.02
N ASP A 101 8.72 15.75 21.66
CA ASP A 101 9.98 15.28 21.06
C ASP A 101 9.70 14.29 19.92
N PRO A 102 9.36 14.80 18.72
CA PRO A 102 9.11 13.97 17.57
C PRO A 102 10.39 13.42 16.94
N LEU A 103 10.31 12.21 16.38
CA LEU A 103 11.43 11.60 15.69
C LEU A 103 11.71 12.33 14.36
N GLY A 104 12.97 12.28 13.93
CA GLY A 104 13.44 12.90 12.70
C GLY A 104 13.30 12.03 11.45
N ASP A 105 13.02 10.73 11.63
CA ASP A 105 13.02 9.70 10.60
C ASP A 105 12.03 8.56 10.96
N MET A 106 11.94 7.57 10.08
CA MET A 106 11.05 6.41 10.22
C MET A 106 11.67 5.29 11.07
N SER A 107 12.56 5.61 12.02
CA SER A 107 13.18 4.61 12.90
C SER A 107 12.37 4.33 14.18
N GLY A 108 11.11 4.74 14.20
CA GLY A 108 10.23 4.62 15.37
C GLY A 108 10.01 3.16 15.76
N MET A 109 10.14 2.87 17.05
CA MET A 109 9.86 1.56 17.62
C MET A 109 9.23 1.71 19.01
N LEU A 110 8.05 1.13 19.20
CA LEU A 110 7.42 0.97 20.51
C LEU A 110 7.62 -0.48 20.97
N VAL A 111 8.17 -0.65 22.17
CA VAL A 111 8.36 -1.95 22.81
C VAL A 111 8.06 -1.84 24.30
N PHE A 112 7.38 -2.84 24.86
CA PHE A 112 7.22 -2.98 26.30
C PHE A 112 8.28 -3.97 26.80
N ASN A 113 9.28 -3.44 27.50
CA ASN A 113 10.26 -4.23 28.23
C ASN A 113 9.69 -4.53 29.62
N GLY A 114 9.71 -5.81 30.01
CA GLY A 114 9.29 -6.27 31.34
C GLY A 114 10.33 -6.02 32.42
#